data_AF-A0A9P9UAQ8-F1
#
_entry.id   AF-A0A9P9UAQ8-F1
#
_cell.length_a   1.000
_cell.length_b   1.000
_cell.length_c   1.000
_cell.angle_alpha   90.00
_cell.angle_beta   90.00
_cell.angle_gamma   90.00
#
_symmetry.space_group_name_H-M   'P 1'
#
loop_
_entity.id
_entity.type
_entity.pdbx_description
1 polymer ?
#
loop_
_entity_poly.entity_id
_entity_poly.type
_entity_poly.pdbx_seq_one_letter_code
_entity_poly.pdbx_strand_id
1 'polypeptide(L)'
;MKSVFLLPALLGLAFSHPAPEVEPRTGIQVAHFYFQAAATGYNLTVPADGNWHPTNNGLNVNIITALDFTVIQCDFKTHQQVAYNYQLSGDSFPKEQFAVGPPQPIDAVRCHGYCLQVYQDCVVNGQFVGSCCNGFCAANKCRPYVYPQDIPWPN
;
A
#
# COMPACT_ATOMS: atom_id res chain seq x y z
N MET A 1 -7.69 -11.86 77.11
CA MET A 1 -6.48 -12.00 76.29
C MET A 1 -6.88 -11.80 74.84
N LYS A 2 -6.29 -10.80 74.16
CA LYS A 2 -6.64 -10.36 72.80
C LYS A 2 -5.88 -11.20 71.78
N SER A 3 -6.58 -11.87 70.86
CA SER A 3 -5.96 -12.57 69.73
C SER A 3 -6.14 -11.75 68.45
N VAL A 4 -5.03 -11.23 67.93
CA VAL A 4 -4.93 -10.50 66.66
C VAL A 4 -4.74 -11.52 65.55
N PHE A 5 -5.66 -11.59 64.59
CA PHE A 5 -5.50 -12.35 63.35
C PHE A 5 -4.92 -11.43 62.27
N LEU A 6 -3.68 -11.68 61.85
CA LEU A 6 -3.02 -11.05 60.72
C LEU A 6 -3.32 -11.87 59.45
N LEU A 7 -3.98 -11.26 58.46
CA LEU A 7 -4.13 -11.80 57.09
C LEU A 7 -2.89 -11.44 56.25
N PRO A 8 -2.31 -12.36 55.45
CA PRO A 8 -1.27 -12.03 54.50
C PRO A 8 -1.88 -11.54 53.18
N ALA A 9 -1.46 -10.36 52.74
CA ALA A 9 -1.74 -9.85 51.39
C ALA A 9 -0.79 -10.54 50.40
N LEU A 10 -1.33 -11.36 49.50
CA LEU A 10 -0.60 -11.96 48.37
C LEU A 10 -0.42 -10.89 47.27
N LEU A 11 0.80 -10.39 47.11
CA LEU A 11 1.19 -9.57 45.96
C LEU A 11 1.36 -10.48 44.73
N GLY A 12 0.44 -10.38 43.76
CA GLY A 12 0.61 -10.94 42.42
C GLY A 12 1.53 -10.06 41.58
N LEU A 13 2.76 -10.52 41.33
CA LEU A 13 3.67 -9.91 40.37
C LEU A 13 3.26 -10.35 38.95
N ALA A 14 2.59 -9.47 38.21
CA ALA A 14 2.36 -9.67 36.78
C ALA A 14 3.67 -9.39 36.03
N PHE A 15 4.23 -10.41 35.37
CA PHE A 15 5.34 -10.24 34.44
C PHE A 15 4.82 -9.57 33.15
N SER A 16 5.01 -8.24 33.03
CA SER A 16 4.94 -7.57 31.74
C SER A 16 6.16 -7.97 30.91
N HIS A 17 5.98 -8.88 29.95
CA HIS A 17 6.98 -9.06 28.90
C HIS A 17 6.98 -7.81 28.01
N PRO A 18 8.15 -7.22 27.70
CA PRO A 18 8.22 -6.16 26.71
C PRO A 18 7.71 -6.70 25.37
N ALA A 19 6.77 -5.98 24.75
CA ALA A 19 6.35 -6.31 23.40
C ALA A 19 7.57 -6.25 22.47
N PRO A 20 7.73 -7.20 21.53
CA PRO A 20 8.77 -7.10 20.53
C PRO A 20 8.68 -5.75 19.82
N GLU A 21 9.81 -5.06 19.74
CA GLU A 21 9.93 -3.80 19.02
C GLU A 21 9.52 -4.04 17.56
N VAL A 22 8.38 -3.48 17.18
CA VAL A 22 7.90 -3.55 15.80
C VAL A 22 8.89 -2.74 14.98
N GLU A 23 9.73 -3.42 14.19
CA GLU A 23 10.66 -2.75 13.29
C GLU A 23 9.85 -1.76 12.42
N PRO A 24 10.23 -0.47 12.42
CA PRO A 24 9.39 0.56 11.82
C PRO A 24 9.21 0.29 10.32
N ARG A 25 7.97 0.48 9.84
CA ARG A 25 7.66 0.51 8.40
C ARG A 25 8.30 1.76 7.80
N THR A 26 9.59 1.68 7.48
CA THR A 26 10.41 2.82 7.05
C THR A 26 10.35 3.06 5.55
N GLY A 27 9.77 2.15 4.77
CA GLY A 27 9.63 2.30 3.33
C GLY A 27 8.40 3.08 2.91
N ILE A 28 8.59 3.99 1.95
CA ILE A 28 7.51 4.58 1.16
C ILE A 28 7.32 3.69 -0.07
N GLN A 29 6.08 3.22 -0.30
CA GLN A 29 5.76 2.50 -1.53
C GLN A 29 5.79 3.43 -2.73
N VAL A 30 6.05 2.89 -3.91
CA VAL A 30 5.99 3.64 -5.17
C VAL A 30 4.91 3.03 -6.03
N ALA A 31 3.87 3.80 -6.31
CA ALA A 31 2.74 3.38 -7.11
C ALA A 31 2.98 3.68 -8.58
N HIS A 32 2.79 2.69 -9.45
CA HIS A 32 2.85 2.87 -10.89
C HIS A 32 1.43 2.85 -11.46
N PHE A 33 1.12 3.87 -12.25
CA PHE A 33 -0.19 4.03 -12.86
C PHE A 33 -0.10 4.07 -14.38
N TYR A 34 -1.17 3.62 -15.02
CA TYR A 34 -1.48 3.92 -16.41
C TYR A 34 -2.81 4.69 -16.50
N PHE A 35 -2.75 5.92 -17.00
CA PHE A 35 -3.89 6.79 -17.23
C PHE A 35 -4.31 6.67 -18.69
N GLN A 36 -5.46 6.06 -18.93
CA GLN A 36 -6.00 5.85 -20.26
C GLN A 36 -6.98 6.97 -20.64
N ALA A 37 -6.81 7.50 -21.85
CA ALA A 37 -7.64 8.53 -22.46
C ALA A 37 -7.99 8.13 -23.89
N ALA A 38 -9.24 7.69 -24.13
CA ALA A 38 -9.72 7.25 -25.43
C ALA A 38 -8.74 6.28 -26.15
N ALA A 39 -8.05 6.73 -27.20
CA ALA A 39 -7.09 5.95 -27.99
C ALA A 39 -5.62 6.10 -27.56
N THR A 40 -5.35 6.77 -26.43
CA THR A 40 -3.99 7.03 -25.93
C THR A 40 -3.95 6.92 -24.39
N GLY A 41 -2.78 7.15 -23.81
CA GLY A 41 -2.59 7.15 -22.37
C GLY A 41 -1.15 7.48 -21.98
N TYR A 42 -0.90 7.57 -20.67
CA TYR A 42 0.42 7.85 -20.13
C TYR A 42 0.66 7.10 -18.82
N ASN A 43 1.93 6.81 -18.54
CA ASN A 43 2.35 6.24 -17.26
C ASN A 43 2.71 7.36 -16.28
N LEU A 44 2.48 7.11 -14.99
CA LEU A 44 2.92 7.99 -13.91
C LEU A 44 3.43 7.14 -12.75
N THR A 45 4.54 7.57 -12.16
CA THR A 45 5.11 6.98 -10.96
C THR A 45 4.91 7.96 -9.81
N VAL A 46 4.28 7.52 -8.72
CA VAL A 46 3.89 8.36 -7.58
C VAL A 46 4.41 7.73 -6.29
N PRO A 47 5.27 8.40 -5.51
CA PRO A 47 5.62 7.91 -4.19
C PRO A 47 4.42 8.06 -3.25
N ALA A 48 4.16 7.05 -2.43
CA ALA A 48 3.05 7.01 -1.48
C ALA A 48 3.39 7.73 -0.17
N ASP A 49 3.98 8.93 -0.31
CA ASP A 49 4.52 9.78 0.77
C ASP A 49 3.49 10.73 1.37
N GLY A 50 2.25 10.72 0.87
CA GLY A 50 1.18 11.62 1.28
C GLY A 50 1.28 13.04 0.71
N ASN A 51 2.19 13.32 -0.22
CA ASN A 51 2.26 14.59 -0.93
C ASN A 51 1.50 14.54 -2.27
N TRP A 52 1.11 15.71 -2.77
CA TRP A 52 0.52 15.84 -4.10
C TRP A 52 1.61 15.90 -5.17
N HIS A 53 1.52 15.00 -6.15
CA HIS A 53 2.41 14.93 -7.30
C HIS A 53 1.65 15.35 -8.56
N PRO A 54 2.05 16.45 -9.24
CA PRO A 54 1.36 16.91 -10.43
C PRO A 54 1.56 15.92 -11.58
N THR A 55 0.50 15.66 -12.35
CA THR A 55 0.58 14.78 -13.53
C THR A 55 1.20 15.50 -14.73
N ASN A 56 0.99 16.83 -14.81
CA ASN A 56 1.34 17.70 -15.93
C ASN A 56 0.84 17.20 -17.29
N ASN A 57 -0.35 16.59 -17.31
CA ASN A 57 -0.94 16.02 -18.54
C ASN A 57 -2.40 16.47 -18.73
N GLY A 58 -2.71 17.01 -19.90
CA GLY A 58 -4.03 17.54 -20.24
C GLY A 58 -4.98 16.55 -20.94
N LEU A 59 -4.64 15.25 -20.99
CA LEU A 59 -5.49 14.23 -21.60
C LEU A 59 -6.75 13.98 -20.76
N ASN A 60 -7.90 13.82 -21.42
CA ASN A 60 -9.16 13.46 -20.76
C ASN A 60 -9.17 11.98 -20.39
N VAL A 61 -8.76 11.69 -19.16
CA VAL A 61 -8.64 10.32 -18.64
C VAL A 61 -10.03 9.75 -18.38
N ASN A 62 -10.28 8.54 -18.89
CA ASN A 62 -11.49 7.77 -18.63
C ASN A 62 -11.25 6.52 -17.77
N ILE A 63 -10.00 6.04 -17.67
CA ILE A 63 -9.61 4.94 -16.78
C ILE A 63 -8.26 5.25 -16.14
N ILE A 64 -8.14 5.03 -14.83
CA ILE A 64 -6.89 5.06 -14.08
C ILE A 64 -6.61 3.62 -13.65
N THR A 65 -5.49 3.05 -14.06
CA THR A 65 -5.08 1.69 -13.66
C THR A 65 -3.89 1.75 -12.73
N ALA A 66 -4.01 1.18 -11.53
CA ALA A 66 -2.89 0.96 -10.64
C ALA A 66 -2.22 -0.37 -11.01
N LEU A 67 -0.97 -0.32 -11.46
CA LEU A 67 -0.28 -1.46 -12.05
C LEU A 67 0.26 -2.44 -11.00
N ASP A 68 0.63 -1.91 -9.83
CA ASP A 68 1.27 -2.60 -8.72
C ASP A 68 0.89 -2.01 -7.35
N PHE A 69 -0.22 -1.27 -7.29
CA PHE A 69 -0.68 -0.54 -6.10
C PHE A 69 -2.20 -0.66 -5.93
N THR A 70 -2.71 -0.38 -4.73
CA THR A 70 -4.14 -0.32 -4.47
C THR A 70 -4.66 1.09 -4.79
N VAL A 71 -5.54 1.20 -5.79
CA VAL A 71 -5.96 2.51 -6.34
C VAL A 71 -6.73 3.34 -5.29
N ILE A 72 -7.42 2.68 -4.36
CA ILE A 72 -8.20 3.34 -3.30
C ILE A 72 -7.32 3.94 -2.18
N GLN A 73 -6.01 3.66 -2.19
CA GLN A 73 -5.03 4.29 -1.28
C GLN A 73 -4.51 5.62 -1.83
N CYS A 74 -5.07 6.09 -2.95
CA CYS A 74 -4.69 7.34 -3.57
C CYS A 74 -5.89 8.27 -3.76
N ASP A 75 -5.63 9.55 -3.59
CA ASP A 75 -6.51 10.64 -3.96
C ASP A 75 -6.09 11.20 -5.32
N PHE A 76 -7.09 11.60 -6.11
CA PHE A 76 -6.90 12.19 -7.42
C PHE A 76 -7.54 13.58 -7.42
N LYS A 77 -6.75 14.59 -7.80
CA LYS A 77 -7.22 15.96 -7.93
C LYS A 77 -7.62 16.22 -9.37
N THR A 78 -8.77 16.83 -9.56
CA THR A 78 -9.32 17.20 -10.87
C THR A 78 -9.86 18.62 -10.84
N HIS A 79 -9.97 19.24 -12.01
CA HIS A 79 -10.54 20.58 -12.16
C HIS A 79 -12.06 20.62 -11.91
N GLN A 80 -12.78 19.58 -12.29
CA GLN A 80 -14.23 19.48 -12.10
C GLN A 80 -14.56 18.27 -11.23
N GLN A 81 -15.80 18.26 -10.71
CA GLN A 81 -16.30 17.11 -9.99
C GLN A 81 -16.36 15.88 -10.91
N VAL A 82 -15.91 14.75 -10.37
CA VAL A 82 -15.85 13.46 -11.05
C VAL A 82 -16.46 12.38 -10.17
N ALA A 83 -17.03 11.38 -10.82
CA ALA A 83 -17.30 10.09 -10.21
C ALA A 83 -16.15 9.14 -10.53
N TYR A 84 -15.61 8.50 -9.49
CA TYR A 84 -14.68 7.40 -9.60
C TYR A 84 -15.44 6.10 -9.32
N ASN A 85 -15.46 5.19 -10.29
CA ASN A 85 -16.06 3.87 -10.12
C ASN A 85 -14.97 2.80 -10.07
N TYR A 86 -14.84 2.15 -8.92
CA TYR A 86 -13.83 1.11 -8.71
C TYR A 86 -14.17 -0.14 -9.52
N GLN A 87 -13.16 -0.69 -10.19
CA GLN A 87 -13.27 -1.94 -10.92
C GLN A 87 -11.92 -2.67 -10.95
N LEU A 88 -11.97 -3.96 -11.30
CA LEU A 88 -10.78 -4.74 -11.61
C LEU A 88 -10.61 -4.81 -13.13
N SER A 89 -9.37 -4.79 -13.62
CA SER A 89 -9.08 -5.02 -15.03
C SER A 89 -9.48 -6.45 -15.42
N GLY A 90 -9.92 -6.62 -16.67
CA GLY A 90 -10.36 -7.92 -17.19
C GLY A 90 -9.22 -8.88 -17.59
N ASP A 91 -7.98 -8.57 -17.20
CA ASP A 91 -6.79 -9.32 -17.61
C ASP A 91 -6.53 -10.55 -16.71
N SER A 92 -5.64 -11.44 -17.15
CA SER A 92 -5.27 -12.66 -16.41
C SER A 92 -4.70 -12.39 -15.01
N PHE A 93 -4.16 -11.19 -14.79
CA PHE A 93 -3.83 -10.65 -13.47
C PHE A 93 -4.63 -9.37 -13.26
N PRO A 94 -5.78 -9.42 -12.56
CA PRO A 94 -6.66 -8.28 -12.42
C PRO A 94 -5.94 -7.15 -11.66
N LYS A 95 -5.89 -5.97 -12.28
CA LYS A 95 -5.33 -4.75 -11.70
C LYS A 95 -6.45 -3.87 -11.17
N GLU A 96 -6.22 -3.15 -10.09
CA GLU A 96 -7.21 -2.20 -9.59
C GLU A 96 -7.32 -0.98 -10.52
N GLN A 97 -8.54 -0.53 -10.77
CA GLN A 97 -8.82 0.60 -11.63
C GLN A 97 -9.93 1.50 -11.09
N PHE A 98 -9.88 2.76 -11.50
CA PHE A 98 -11.04 3.65 -11.46
C PHE A 98 -11.47 4.02 -12.87
N ALA A 99 -12.74 3.78 -13.20
CA ALA A 99 -13.39 4.47 -14.31
C ALA A 99 -13.74 5.90 -13.88
N VAL A 100 -13.40 6.88 -14.72
CA VAL A 100 -13.55 8.32 -14.44
C VAL A 100 -14.68 8.88 -15.32
N GLY A 101 -15.71 9.43 -14.68
CA GLY A 101 -16.87 10.00 -15.37
C GLY A 101 -17.25 11.38 -14.81
N PRO A 102 -17.36 12.44 -15.65
CA PRO A 102 -16.99 12.50 -17.07
C PRO A 102 -15.45 12.47 -17.28
N PRO A 103 -14.95 11.96 -18.42
CA PRO A 103 -13.51 11.96 -18.71
C PRO A 103 -12.91 13.37 -18.70
N GLN A 104 -11.81 13.55 -17.98
CA GLN A 104 -11.14 14.84 -17.84
C GLN A 104 -9.69 14.70 -17.37
N PRO A 105 -8.89 15.78 -17.40
CA PRO A 105 -7.52 15.74 -16.89
C PRO A 105 -7.50 15.45 -15.38
N ILE A 106 -6.50 14.68 -14.98
CA ILE A 106 -6.15 14.49 -13.57
C ILE A 106 -5.00 15.45 -13.29
N ASP A 107 -5.17 16.41 -12.38
CA ASP A 107 -4.19 17.47 -12.13
C ASP A 107 -3.01 16.96 -11.30
N ALA A 108 -3.33 16.16 -10.28
CA ALA A 108 -2.36 15.63 -9.34
C ALA A 108 -2.85 14.34 -8.70
N VAL A 109 -1.90 13.55 -8.20
CA VAL A 109 -2.15 12.30 -7.47
C VAL A 109 -1.45 12.38 -6.12
N ARG A 110 -2.10 11.89 -5.08
CA ARG A 110 -1.49 11.72 -3.76
C ARG A 110 -1.77 10.31 -3.28
N CYS A 111 -0.73 9.56 -2.93
CA CYS A 111 -0.88 8.20 -2.44
C CYS A 111 -0.37 8.08 -1.00
N HIS A 112 -0.95 7.15 -0.25
CA HIS A 112 -0.54 6.84 1.12
C HIS A 112 -0.19 5.37 1.24
N GLY A 113 1.06 5.06 1.60
CA GLY A 113 1.51 3.67 1.65
C GLY A 113 2.86 3.53 2.31
N TYR A 114 2.86 3.00 3.54
CA TYR A 114 4.07 2.56 4.21
C TYR A 114 4.20 1.05 4.10
N CYS A 115 5.43 0.60 3.94
CA CYS A 115 5.73 -0.81 3.73
C CYS A 115 7.03 -1.23 4.40
N LEU A 116 7.17 -2.54 4.51
CA LEU A 116 8.41 -3.19 4.89
C LEU A 116 9.29 -3.31 3.65
N GLN A 117 10.54 -2.84 3.79
CA GLN A 117 11.54 -2.94 2.72
C GLN A 117 11.79 -4.39 2.31
N VAL A 118 12.36 -4.58 1.11
CA VAL A 118 12.75 -5.91 0.65
C VAL A 118 13.69 -6.55 1.68
N TYR A 119 13.48 -7.84 1.98
CA TYR A 119 14.18 -8.63 2.99
C TYR A 119 13.93 -8.28 4.47
N GLN A 120 13.04 -7.34 4.76
CA GLN A 120 12.52 -7.14 6.12
C GLN A 120 11.62 -8.30 6.56
N ASP A 121 11.43 -8.47 7.88
CA ASP A 121 10.53 -9.49 8.41
C ASP A 121 9.07 -9.04 8.31
N CYS A 122 8.29 -9.73 7.47
CA CYS A 122 6.85 -9.51 7.34
C CYS A 122 6.02 -10.37 8.29
N VAL A 123 6.64 -11.38 8.92
CA VAL A 123 6.06 -12.17 9.99
C VAL A 123 7.05 -12.28 11.16
N VAL A 124 6.66 -11.81 12.33
CA VAL A 124 7.44 -11.88 13.57
C VAL A 124 6.64 -12.69 14.60
N ASN A 125 7.25 -13.71 15.19
CA ASN A 125 6.60 -14.62 16.15
C ASN A 125 5.29 -15.25 15.61
N GLY A 126 5.24 -15.55 14.32
CA GLY A 126 4.05 -16.11 13.66
C GLY A 126 2.94 -15.08 13.36
N GLN A 127 3.14 -13.80 13.69
CA GLN A 127 2.19 -12.73 13.42
C GLN A 127 2.63 -11.87 12.22
N PHE A 128 1.70 -11.59 11.31
CA PHE A 128 1.93 -10.67 10.21
C PHE A 128 2.07 -9.23 10.72
N VAL A 129 3.18 -8.56 10.38
CA VAL A 129 3.53 -7.22 10.90
C VAL A 129 3.42 -6.11 9.85
N GLY A 130 3.36 -6.44 8.56
CA GLY A 130 3.15 -5.45 7.51
C GLY A 130 3.31 -5.96 6.09
N SER A 131 2.79 -5.19 5.15
CA SER A 131 2.92 -5.45 3.72
C SER A 131 4.28 -5.04 3.19
N CYS A 132 4.77 -5.77 2.19
CA CYS A 132 6.07 -5.53 1.57
C CYS A 132 5.99 -4.43 0.50
N CYS A 133 7.07 -3.66 0.33
CA CYS A 133 7.14 -2.63 -0.70
C CYS A 133 7.15 -3.30 -2.09
N ASN A 134 6.11 -3.05 -2.90
CA ASN A 134 5.94 -3.59 -4.26
C ASN A 134 6.35 -5.08 -4.34
N GLY A 135 5.84 -5.86 -3.39
CA GLY A 135 6.27 -7.24 -3.18
C GLY A 135 5.32 -8.04 -2.31
N PHE A 136 5.73 -9.26 -1.98
CA PHE A 136 4.93 -10.19 -1.19
C PHE A 136 5.72 -10.76 -0.02
N CYS A 137 4.99 -11.24 0.98
CA CYS A 137 5.56 -11.88 2.15
C CYS A 137 5.75 -13.38 1.88
N ALA A 138 6.99 -13.89 1.97
CA ALA A 138 7.28 -15.31 1.81
C ALA A 138 8.42 -15.75 2.71
N ALA A 139 8.25 -16.91 3.36
CA ALA A 139 9.17 -17.42 4.37
C ALA A 139 9.52 -16.36 5.43
N ASN A 140 8.48 -15.67 5.95
CA ASN A 140 8.55 -14.59 6.94
C ASN A 140 9.29 -13.33 6.51
N LYS A 141 9.75 -13.24 5.26
CA LYS A 141 10.53 -12.11 4.76
C LYS A 141 9.88 -11.48 3.53
N CYS A 142 10.09 -10.19 3.36
CA CYS A 142 9.66 -9.49 2.16
C CYS A 142 10.47 -9.91 0.93
N ARG A 143 9.77 -10.13 -0.18
CA ARG A 143 10.31 -10.46 -1.50
C ARG A 143 9.78 -9.47 -2.53
N PRO A 144 10.59 -9.06 -3.52
CA PRO A 144 10.09 -8.23 -4.60
C PRO A 144 9.09 -9.03 -5.45
N TYR A 145 8.14 -8.35 -6.10
CA TYR A 145 7.44 -8.97 -7.22
C TYR A 145 8.45 -9.21 -8.36
N VAL A 146 8.44 -10.41 -8.93
CA VAL A 146 9.12 -10.67 -10.19
C VAL A 146 8.01 -10.69 -11.24
N TYR A 147 7.80 -9.58 -11.94
CA TYR A 147 6.86 -9.63 -13.05
C TYR A 147 7.49 -10.41 -14.21
N PRO A 148 6.72 -11.18 -14.99
CA PRO A 148 7.25 -11.89 -16.16
C PRO A 148 8.00 -11.00 -17.16
N GLN A 149 7.62 -9.72 -17.24
CA GLN A 149 8.27 -8.71 -18.08
C GLN A 149 9.64 -8.24 -17.57
N ASP A 150 9.98 -8.51 -16.31
CA ASP A 150 11.28 -8.20 -15.71
C ASP A 150 12.25 -9.39 -15.76
N ILE A 151 11.81 -10.53 -16.30
CA ILE A 151 12.67 -11.68 -16.61
C ILE A 151 13.34 -11.35 -17.95
N PRO A 152 14.66 -11.12 -18.00
CA PRO A 152 15.36 -11.09 -19.27
C PRO A 152 15.14 -12.46 -19.91
N TRP A 153 14.46 -12.49 -21.06
CA TRP A 153 14.40 -13.71 -21.86
C TRP A 153 15.84 -14.20 -22.06
N PRO A 154 16.13 -15.50 -21.84
CA PRO A 154 17.40 -16.03 -22.28
C PRO A 154 17.45 -15.83 -23.80
N ASN A 155 18.42 -15.03 -24.27
CA ASN A 155 18.81 -15.00 -25.68
C ASN A 155 19.22 -16.40 -26.14
#